data_AF-A0A210W7T6-F1
#
_entry.id   AF-A0A210W7T6-F1
#
_cell.length_a   1.000
_cell.length_b   1.000
_cell.length_c   1.000
_cell.angle_alpha   90.00
_cell.angle_beta   90.00
_cell.angle_gamma   90.00
#
_symmetry.space_group_name_H-M   'P 1'
#
loop_
_entity.id
_entity.type
_entity.pdbx_description
1 polymer ?
#
loop_
_entity_poly.entity_id
_entity_poly.type
_entity_poly.pdbx_seq_one_letter_code
_entity_poly.pdbx_strand_id
1 'polypeptide(L)' 'MNEAAVKPLREATLRDFRKNARNVDRHREQMNDPASTPEYRQAVKEALEEWEKEQALKS' A
#
# COMPACT_ATOMS: atom_id res chain seq x y z
N MET A 1 -11.23 -10.55 9.26
CA MET A 1 -10.41 -10.00 8.16
C MET A 1 -9.69 -11.16 7.50
N ASN A 2 -9.67 -11.23 6.18
CA ASN A 2 -9.10 -12.35 5.44
C ASN A 2 -7.64 -12.04 5.08
N GLU A 3 -6.69 -12.39 5.95
CA GLU A 3 -5.24 -12.16 5.74
C GLU A 3 -4.73 -12.72 4.40
N ALA A 4 -5.35 -13.80 3.92
CA ALA A 4 -5.04 -14.40 2.62
C ALA A 4 -5.32 -13.46 1.43
N ALA A 5 -6.27 -12.52 1.56
CA ALA A 5 -6.58 -11.53 0.54
C ALA A 5 -5.71 -10.26 0.66
N VAL A 6 -5.29 -9.90 1.88
CA VAL A 6 -4.47 -8.70 2.13
C VAL A 6 -3.04 -8.88 1.62
N LYS A 7 -2.45 -10.06 1.84
CA LYS A 7 -1.06 -10.35 1.44
C LYS A 7 -0.76 -10.08 -0.05
N PRO A 8 -1.50 -10.65 -1.02
CA PRO A 8 -1.22 -10.39 -2.43
C PRO A 8 -1.47 -8.92 -2.84
N LEU A 9 -2.48 -8.26 -2.22
CA LEU A 9 -2.74 -6.83 -2.45
C LEU A 9 -1.59 -5.95 -1.95
N ARG A 10 -1.02 -6.29 -0.80
CA ARG A 10 0.14 -5.57 -0.22
C ARG A 10 1.34 -5.67 -1.13
N GLU A 11 1.68 -6.88 -1.58
CA GLU A 11 2.83 -7.10 -2.47
C GLU A 11 2.68 -6.40 -3.81
N ALA A 12 1.47 -6.39 -4.38
CA ALA A 12 1.17 -5.65 -5.60
C ALA A 12 1.33 -4.13 -5.39
N THR A 13 0.81 -3.60 -4.29
CA THR A 13 0.88 -2.18 -3.94
C THR A 13 2.33 -1.72 -3.72
N LEU A 14 3.12 -2.51 -2.98
CA LEU A 14 4.56 -2.26 -2.78
C LEU A 14 5.34 -2.25 -4.08
N ARG A 15 5.04 -3.18 -5.00
CA ARG A 15 5.67 -3.21 -6.32
C ARG A 15 5.35 -1.93 -7.11
N ASP A 16 4.12 -1.44 -7.03
CA ASP A 16 3.71 -0.19 -7.67
C ASP A 16 4.45 1.03 -7.09
N PHE A 17 4.66 1.08 -5.76
CA PHE A 17 5.44 2.13 -5.10
C PHE A 17 6.89 2.14 -5.57
N ARG A 18 7.53 0.97 -5.60
CA ARG A 18 8.92 0.81 -6.05
C ARG A 18 9.10 1.15 -7.53
N LYS A 19 8.09 0.92 -8.36
CA LYS A 19 8.10 1.29 -9.79
C LYS A 19 7.99 2.81 -9.96
N ASN A 20 7.15 3.47 -9.16
CA ASN A 20 6.97 4.92 -9.21
C ASN A 20 6.45 5.44 -7.87
N ALA A 21 7.23 6.30 -7.22
CA ALA A 21 6.84 6.91 -5.94
C ALA A 21 5.52 7.71 -6.03
N ARG A 22 5.15 8.24 -7.21
CA ARG A 22 3.85 8.94 -7.40
C ARG A 22 2.63 8.03 -7.20
N ASN A 23 2.81 6.71 -7.30
CA ASN A 23 1.74 5.77 -7.02
C ASN A 23 1.36 5.75 -5.53
N VAL A 24 2.29 6.10 -4.63
CA VAL A 24 2.06 6.20 -3.19
C VAL A 24 0.89 7.13 -2.90
N ASP A 25 0.90 8.32 -3.50
CA ASP A 25 -0.17 9.31 -3.34
C ASP A 25 -1.50 8.82 -3.91
N ARG A 26 -1.48 8.15 -5.08
CA ARG A 26 -2.68 7.55 -5.67
C ARG A 26 -3.32 6.50 -4.77
N HIS A 27 -2.52 5.60 -4.19
CA HIS A 27 -3.02 4.58 -3.27
C HIS A 27 -3.51 5.19 -1.95
N ARG A 28 -2.87 6.27 -1.46
CA ARG A 28 -3.34 7.07 -0.33
C ARG A 28 -4.71 7.72 -0.58
N GLU A 29 -4.93 8.27 -1.77
CA GLU A 29 -6.24 8.82 -2.13
C GLU A 29 -7.28 7.70 -2.17
N GLN A 30 -6.95 6.58 -2.82
CA GLN A 30 -7.86 5.46 -2.98
C GLN A 30 -8.25 4.79 -1.65
N MET A 31 -7.34 4.71 -0.65
CA MET A 31 -7.71 4.17 0.66
C MET A 31 -8.68 5.07 1.45
N ASN A 32 -8.79 6.36 1.09
CA ASN A 32 -9.79 7.27 1.65
C ASN A 32 -11.14 7.20 0.91
N ASP A 33 -11.18 6.54 -0.25
CA ASP A 33 -12.41 6.34 -0.99
C ASP A 33 -13.36 5.37 -0.24
N PRO A 34 -14.65 5.72 -0.08
CA PRO A 34 -15.62 4.90 0.64
C PRO A 34 -15.95 3.57 -0.07
N ALA A 35 -15.69 3.45 -1.37
CA ALA A 35 -15.88 2.21 -2.12
C ALA A 35 -14.71 1.22 -1.94
N SER A 36 -13.61 1.64 -1.30
CA SER A 36 -12.47 0.76 -1.03
C SER A 36 -12.78 -0.29 0.03
N THR A 37 -12.43 -1.54 -0.28
CA THR A 37 -12.62 -2.66 0.65
C THR A 37 -11.73 -2.50 1.89
N PRO A 38 -12.15 -3.01 3.06
CA PRO A 38 -11.31 -3.04 4.25
C PRO A 38 -9.95 -3.72 4.03
N GLU A 39 -9.92 -4.80 3.26
CA GLU A 39 -8.71 -5.54 2.90
C GLU A 39 -7.74 -4.69 2.09
N TYR A 40 -8.26 -3.94 1.12
CA TYR A 40 -7.45 -3.04 0.30
C TYR A 40 -6.84 -1.91 1.14
N ARG A 41 -7.64 -1.28 2.01
CA ARG A 41 -7.16 -0.22 2.91
C ARG A 41 -6.05 -0.73 3.84
N GLN A 42 -6.21 -1.93 4.37
CA GLN A 42 -5.17 -2.56 5.20
C GLN A 42 -3.90 -2.87 4.39
N ALA A 43 -4.05 -3.46 3.20
CA ALA A 43 -2.93 -3.77 2.34
C ALA A 43 -2.12 -2.52 1.95
N VAL A 44 -2.81 -1.42 1.59
CA VAL A 44 -2.17 -0.14 1.31
C VAL A 44 -1.47 0.42 2.54
N LYS A 45 -2.09 0.35 3.72
CA LYS A 45 -1.48 0.83 4.96
C LYS A 45 -0.18 0.08 5.30
N GLU A 46 -0.20 -1.25 5.27
CA GLU A 46 1.01 -2.04 5.51
C GLU A 46 2.09 -1.78 4.45
N ALA A 47 1.69 -1.65 3.18
CA ALA A 47 2.60 -1.32 2.09
C ALA A 47 3.25 0.06 2.27
N LEU A 48 2.49 1.06 2.75
CA LEU A 48 3.01 2.39 3.03
C LEU A 48 4.04 2.37 4.15
N GLU A 49 3.76 1.66 5.24
CA GLU A 49 4.70 1.52 6.36
C GLU A 49 6.00 0.84 5.93
N GLU A 50 5.93 -0.21 5.11
CA GLU A 50 7.13 -0.85 4.54
C GLU A 50 7.88 0.10 3.60
N TRP A 51 7.17 0.83 2.73
CA TRP A 51 7.78 1.81 1.83
C TRP A 51 8.49 2.95 2.57
N GLU A 52 7.87 3.53 3.60
CA GLU A 52 8.48 4.59 4.41
C GLU A 52 9.74 4.10 5.12
N LYS A 53 9.74 2.86 5.64
CA LYS A 53 10.95 2.22 6.18
C LYS A 53 12.03 2.05 5.12
N GLU A 54 11.68 1.62 3.90
CA GLU A 54 12.64 1.49 2.79
C GLU A 54 13.23 2.84 2.37
N GLN A 55 12.45 3.92 2.37
CA GLN A 55 12.96 5.27 2.08
C GLN A 55 13.83 5.80 3.22
N ALA A 56 13.45 5.56 4.47
CA ALA A 56 14.20 5.99 5.65
C ALA A 56 15.56 5.28 5.75
N LEU A 57 15.66 4.00 5.36
CA LEU A 57 16.93 3.26 5.37
C LEU A 57 17.90 3.71 4.26
N LYS A 58 17.39 4.37 3.22
CA LYS A 58 18.20 4.87 2.10
C LYS A 58 18.69 6.32 2.29
N SER A 59 18.19 7.02 3.30
CA SER A 59 18.59 8.39 3.66
C SER A 59 19.69 8.36 4.72
#